data_AF-A0A7C4YQC1-F1
#
_entry.id   AF-A0A7C4YQC1-F1
#
_cell.length_a   1.000
_cell.length_b   1.000
_cell.length_c   1.000
_cell.angle_alpha   90.00
_cell.angle_beta   90.00
_cell.angle_gamma   90.00
#
_symmetry.space_group_name_H-M   'P 1'
#
loop_
_entity.id
_entity.type
_entity.pdbx_description
1 polymer ?
#
loop_
_entity_poly.entity_id
_entity_poly.type
_entity_poly.pdbx_seq_one_letter_code
_entity_poly.pdbx_strand_id
1 'polypeptide(L)'
;MSQKRKITKTVAKREKRRLQRLAEEGRLIDGVEIPRGAVLADKSQQAGVGERRLFYVDKPFDCVDCGNAEVWSAQDQKWYYEVAKGSLYATAIRCSDCRRKRQEQKGRGDPNPIKHVGALMKRIRDELVAPLRRAGFESIGAEQPISSRVKALEFSSPNSILRCLYEPHEARLIAETLAHNGEYRVIADVLMDAPRKTEDVLERIDVFVAAVREFLLFKRDATSESNSPRKMDC
;
A
#
# COMPACT_ATOMS: atom_id res chain seq x y z
N MET A 1 -73.07 -4.78 -12.82
CA MET A 1 -71.60 -4.97 -12.60
C MET A 1 -71.22 -4.45 -11.22
N SER A 2 -70.71 -5.32 -10.34
CA SER A 2 -70.40 -5.06 -8.92
C SER A 2 -69.40 -3.91 -8.70
N GLN A 3 -69.68 -3.02 -7.73
CA GLN A 3 -68.85 -1.86 -7.33
C GLN A 3 -67.37 -2.22 -7.12
N LYS A 4 -67.06 -3.42 -6.60
CA LYS A 4 -65.69 -3.90 -6.39
C LYS A 4 -64.88 -3.96 -7.69
N ARG A 5 -65.49 -4.38 -8.81
CA ARG A 5 -64.83 -4.42 -10.14
C ARG A 5 -64.59 -3.02 -10.74
N LYS A 6 -65.38 -2.01 -10.33
CA LYS A 6 -65.18 -0.62 -10.76
C LYS A 6 -63.98 0.04 -10.05
N ILE A 7 -63.80 -0.26 -8.75
CA ILE A 7 -62.68 0.25 -7.95
C ILE A 7 -61.34 -0.31 -8.47
N THR A 8 -61.24 -1.62 -8.72
CA THR A 8 -59.99 -2.25 -9.21
C THR A 8 -59.56 -1.75 -10.58
N LYS A 9 -60.50 -1.57 -11.52
CA LYS A 9 -60.21 -0.96 -12.83
C LYS A 9 -59.69 0.48 -12.72
N THR A 10 -60.18 1.23 -11.72
CA THR A 10 -59.76 2.62 -11.48
C THR A 10 -58.35 2.68 -10.89
N VAL A 11 -58.04 1.80 -9.94
CA VAL A 11 -56.69 1.68 -9.34
C VAL A 11 -55.66 1.28 -10.39
N ALA A 12 -55.94 0.26 -11.21
CA ALA A 12 -55.03 -0.18 -12.28
C ALA A 12 -54.76 0.92 -13.31
N LYS A 13 -55.78 1.70 -13.69
CA LYS A 13 -55.63 2.84 -14.60
C LYS A 13 -54.77 3.96 -14.01
N ARG A 14 -54.90 4.23 -12.70
CA ARG A 14 -54.09 5.23 -11.99
C ARG A 14 -52.62 4.78 -11.90
N GLU A 15 -52.39 3.52 -11.59
CA GLU A 15 -51.03 2.96 -11.51
C GLU A 15 -50.34 2.97 -12.88
N LYS A 16 -51.03 2.59 -13.95
CA LYS A 16 -50.49 2.67 -15.32
C LYS A 16 -50.05 4.10 -15.68
N ARG A 17 -50.84 5.10 -15.32
CA ARG A 17 -50.49 6.53 -15.53
C ARG A 17 -49.31 6.97 -14.68
N ARG A 18 -49.18 6.45 -13.46
CA ARG A 18 -48.04 6.72 -12.57
C ARG A 18 -46.74 6.18 -13.16
N LEU A 19 -46.74 4.91 -13.58
CA LEU A 19 -45.58 4.26 -14.21
C LEU A 19 -45.18 4.93 -15.53
N GLN A 20 -46.16 5.32 -16.35
CA GLN A 20 -45.90 6.04 -17.59
C GLN A 20 -45.18 7.38 -17.33
N ARG A 21 -45.63 8.14 -16.33
CA ARG A 21 -44.97 9.39 -15.93
C ARG A 21 -43.56 9.16 -15.39
N LEU A 22 -43.35 8.13 -14.58
CA LEU A 22 -42.01 7.79 -14.07
C LEU A 22 -41.06 7.38 -15.20
N ALA A 23 -41.55 6.66 -16.20
CA ALA A 23 -40.79 6.33 -17.40
C ALA A 23 -40.44 7.58 -18.23
N GLU A 24 -41.42 8.49 -18.42
CA GLU A 24 -41.21 9.78 -19.09
C GLU A 24 -40.18 10.67 -18.34
N GLU A 25 -40.17 10.62 -17.01
CA GLU A 25 -39.18 11.30 -16.16
C GLU A 25 -37.80 10.59 -16.14
N GLY A 26 -37.63 9.45 -16.82
CA GLY A 26 -36.41 8.65 -16.78
C GLY A 26 -36.13 8.00 -15.41
N ARG A 27 -37.13 7.95 -14.53
CA ARG A 27 -37.06 7.43 -13.15
C ARG A 27 -37.60 6.01 -13.04
N LEU A 28 -37.72 5.29 -14.15
CA LEU A 28 -38.07 3.88 -14.19
C LEU A 28 -37.01 3.14 -15.02
N ILE A 29 -36.14 2.39 -14.36
CA ILE A 29 -35.09 1.59 -15.02
C ILE A 29 -35.30 0.13 -14.63
N ASP A 30 -35.37 -0.75 -15.63
CA ASP A 30 -35.60 -2.20 -15.44
C ASP A 30 -36.83 -2.51 -14.56
N GLY A 31 -37.87 -1.67 -14.60
CA GLY A 31 -39.07 -1.82 -13.77
C GLY A 31 -38.92 -1.34 -12.32
N VAL A 32 -37.76 -0.78 -11.95
CA VAL A 32 -37.49 -0.21 -10.63
C VAL A 32 -37.64 1.31 -10.64
N GLU A 33 -38.46 1.83 -9.71
CA GLU A 33 -38.63 3.27 -9.52
C GLU A 33 -37.40 3.88 -8.85
N ILE A 34 -36.82 4.90 -9.47
CA ILE A 34 -35.65 5.62 -8.98
C ILE A 34 -36.12 6.85 -8.20
N PRO A 35 -35.71 6.99 -6.93
CA PRO A 35 -36.03 8.17 -6.12
C PRO A 35 -35.52 9.46 -6.75
N ARG A 36 -36.21 10.58 -6.50
CA ARG A 36 -35.70 11.90 -6.90
C ARG A 36 -34.39 12.19 -6.16
N GLY A 37 -33.42 12.76 -6.87
CA GLY A 37 -32.09 13.05 -6.33
C GLY A 37 -31.16 11.84 -6.26
N ALA A 38 -31.60 10.65 -6.68
CA ALA A 38 -30.73 9.49 -6.76
C ALA A 38 -29.74 9.60 -7.94
N VAL A 39 -28.53 9.09 -7.75
CA VAL A 39 -27.50 9.01 -8.79
C VAL A 39 -27.49 7.61 -9.38
N LEU A 40 -27.58 7.49 -10.71
CA LEU A 40 -27.52 6.21 -11.39
C LEU A 40 -26.15 5.55 -11.21
N ALA A 41 -26.20 4.26 -10.87
CA ALA A 41 -25.02 3.44 -10.71
C ALA A 41 -24.65 2.75 -12.02
N ASP A 42 -23.36 2.68 -12.32
CA ASP A 42 -22.85 1.83 -13.39
C ASP A 42 -22.51 0.46 -12.81
N LYS A 43 -23.38 -0.51 -13.05
CA LYS A 43 -23.18 -1.89 -12.59
C LYS A 43 -21.85 -2.45 -13.10
N SER A 44 -21.42 -2.14 -14.32
CA SER A 44 -20.17 -2.68 -14.88
C SER A 44 -18.93 -2.24 -14.10
N GLN A 45 -18.99 -1.09 -13.44
CA GLN A 45 -17.89 -0.51 -12.68
C GLN A 45 -17.85 -0.96 -11.22
N GLN A 46 -18.88 -1.61 -10.70
CA GLN A 46 -18.90 -2.09 -9.32
C GLN A 46 -18.04 -3.34 -9.15
N ALA A 47 -17.16 -3.33 -8.15
CA ALA A 47 -16.31 -4.46 -7.79
C ALA A 47 -16.94 -5.34 -6.69
N GLY A 48 -16.56 -6.62 -6.67
CA GLY A 48 -16.94 -7.58 -5.63
C GLY A 48 -18.05 -8.55 -6.02
N VAL A 49 -18.30 -9.51 -5.12
CA VAL A 49 -19.35 -10.53 -5.26
C VAL A 49 -20.56 -10.06 -4.47
N GLY A 50 -21.70 -9.88 -5.14
CA GLY A 50 -22.94 -9.44 -4.51
C GLY A 50 -23.91 -8.77 -5.49
N GLU A 51 -25.07 -8.37 -4.96
CA GLU A 51 -26.07 -7.63 -5.73
C GLU A 51 -25.58 -6.22 -6.04
N ARG A 52 -25.49 -5.90 -7.34
CA ARG A 52 -25.01 -4.60 -7.80
C ARG A 52 -26.09 -3.54 -7.62
N ARG A 53 -25.70 -2.40 -7.07
CA ARG A 53 -26.59 -1.26 -6.83
C ARG A 53 -27.08 -0.71 -8.16
N LEU A 54 -28.37 -0.39 -8.25
CA LEU A 54 -29.00 0.25 -9.41
C LEU A 54 -28.81 1.78 -9.37
N PHE A 55 -28.87 2.35 -8.17
CA PHE A 55 -28.72 3.77 -7.92
C PHE A 55 -28.19 3.99 -6.50
N TYR A 56 -27.72 5.21 -6.24
CA TYR A 56 -27.30 5.70 -4.93
C TYR A 56 -28.24 6.81 -4.48
N VAL A 57 -28.51 6.88 -3.18
CA VAL A 57 -29.28 7.95 -2.52
C VAL A 57 -28.49 8.46 -1.35
N ASP A 58 -28.62 9.75 -1.06
CA ASP A 58 -28.01 10.37 0.11
C ASP A 58 -28.36 9.60 1.40
N LYS A 59 -27.33 9.28 2.18
CA LYS A 59 -27.48 8.53 3.44
C LYS A 59 -26.94 9.35 4.61
N PRO A 60 -27.79 9.84 5.52
CA PRO A 60 -27.31 10.46 6.74
C PRO A 60 -26.61 9.43 7.62
N PHE A 61 -25.55 9.84 8.31
CA PHE A 61 -24.85 9.04 9.31
C PHE A 61 -24.22 9.95 10.37
N ASP A 62 -24.05 9.42 11.58
CA ASP A 62 -23.32 10.10 12.64
C ASP A 62 -21.87 9.63 12.63
N CYS A 63 -20.93 10.57 12.64
CA CYS A 63 -19.51 10.22 12.66
C CYS A 63 -19.15 9.53 13.98
N VAL A 64 -18.56 8.33 13.89
CA VAL A 64 -18.13 7.55 15.08
C VAL A 64 -17.05 8.25 15.92
N ASP A 65 -16.32 9.20 15.36
CA ASP A 65 -15.22 9.88 16.04
C ASP A 65 -15.64 11.20 16.69
N CYS A 66 -16.40 12.05 15.98
CA CYS A 66 -16.79 13.38 16.48
C CYS A 66 -18.29 13.52 16.81
N GLY A 67 -19.12 12.54 16.47
CA GLY A 67 -20.57 12.59 16.69
C GLY A 67 -21.35 13.52 15.76
N ASN A 68 -20.70 14.25 14.86
CA ASN A 68 -21.39 15.13 13.92
C ASN A 68 -22.22 14.32 12.93
N ALA A 69 -23.45 14.78 12.69
CA ALA A 69 -24.29 14.31 11.61
C ALA A 69 -23.74 14.80 10.25
N GLU A 70 -23.51 13.89 9.32
CA GLU A 70 -23.12 14.19 7.95
C GLU A 70 -23.94 13.32 6.98
N VAL A 71 -23.92 13.67 5.70
CA VAL A 71 -24.60 12.91 4.64
C VAL A 71 -23.55 12.28 3.75
N TRP A 72 -23.61 10.95 3.62
CA TRP A 72 -22.89 10.25 2.58
C TRP A 72 -23.64 10.43 1.27
N SER A 73 -23.19 11.40 0.49
CA SER A 73 -23.89 11.79 -0.73
C SER A 73 -23.94 10.63 -1.74
N ALA A 74 -24.97 10.62 -2.58
CA ALA A 74 -25.10 9.67 -3.67
C ALA A 74 -23.90 9.73 -4.62
N GLN A 75 -23.29 10.91 -4.78
CA GLN A 75 -22.10 11.11 -5.61
C GLN A 75 -20.84 10.51 -4.97
N ASP A 76 -20.64 10.68 -3.65
CA ASP A 76 -19.52 10.07 -2.93
C ASP A 76 -19.63 8.54 -2.90
N GLN A 77 -20.86 8.02 -2.77
CA GLN A 77 -21.13 6.59 -2.91
C GLN A 77 -20.71 6.10 -4.28
N LYS A 78 -21.14 6.77 -5.36
CA LYS A 78 -20.76 6.41 -6.73
C LYS A 78 -19.25 6.36 -6.90
N TRP A 79 -18.53 7.40 -6.48
CA TRP A 79 -17.08 7.42 -6.53
C TRP A 79 -16.45 6.26 -5.72
N TYR A 80 -16.94 6.01 -4.50
CA TYR A 80 -16.37 4.98 -3.63
C TYR A 80 -16.51 3.57 -4.23
N TYR A 81 -17.69 3.21 -4.73
CA TYR A 81 -17.93 1.86 -5.26
C TYR A 81 -17.37 1.66 -6.67
N GLU A 82 -17.45 2.68 -7.53
CA GLU A 82 -17.14 2.54 -8.96
C GLU A 82 -15.71 2.96 -9.30
N VAL A 83 -15.14 3.95 -8.61
CA VAL A 83 -13.78 4.44 -8.87
C VAL A 83 -12.80 3.86 -7.87
N ALA A 84 -13.06 4.03 -6.57
CA ALA A 84 -12.18 3.52 -5.51
C ALA A 84 -12.30 2.01 -5.28
N LYS A 85 -13.25 1.35 -5.96
CA LYS A 85 -13.54 -0.10 -5.89
C LYS A 85 -13.73 -0.60 -4.45
N GLY A 86 -14.35 0.22 -3.61
CA GLY A 86 -14.69 -0.13 -2.23
C GLY A 86 -15.73 -1.26 -2.15
N SER A 87 -15.75 -1.96 -1.02
CA SER A 87 -16.69 -3.07 -0.79
C SER A 87 -18.14 -2.59 -0.84
N LEU A 88 -19.01 -3.29 -1.58
CA LEU A 88 -20.45 -2.98 -1.69
C LEU A 88 -21.20 -2.99 -0.34
N TYR A 89 -20.66 -3.67 0.66
CA TYR A 89 -21.20 -3.76 2.02
C TYR A 89 -20.73 -2.62 2.93
N ALA A 90 -19.73 -1.83 2.51
CA ALA A 90 -19.20 -0.75 3.32
C ALA A 90 -20.16 0.46 3.34
N THR A 91 -20.17 1.18 4.46
CA THR A 91 -20.88 2.46 4.61
C THR A 91 -19.96 3.53 5.15
N ALA A 92 -20.29 4.81 4.91
CA ALA A 92 -19.60 5.90 5.57
C ALA A 92 -19.95 5.91 7.06
N ILE A 93 -18.93 5.82 7.91
CA ILE A 93 -19.04 5.86 9.38
C ILE A 93 -18.24 7.01 10.00
N ARG A 94 -17.53 7.78 9.18
CA ARG A 94 -16.65 8.87 9.60
C ARG A 94 -16.80 10.04 8.68
N CYS A 95 -16.74 11.24 9.24
CA CYS A 95 -16.84 12.43 8.44
C CYS A 95 -15.58 12.70 7.60
N SER A 96 -15.73 13.53 6.56
CA SER A 96 -14.63 13.95 5.70
C SER A 96 -13.42 14.48 6.51
N ASP A 97 -13.67 15.33 7.50
CA ASP A 97 -12.64 15.87 8.39
C ASP A 97 -11.96 14.81 9.26
N CYS A 98 -12.71 13.90 9.89
CA CYS A 98 -12.13 12.83 10.69
C CYS A 98 -11.37 11.81 9.84
N ARG A 99 -11.80 11.56 8.59
CA ARG A 99 -11.02 10.77 7.63
C ARG A 99 -9.69 11.45 7.29
N ARG A 100 -9.69 12.75 7.02
CA ARG A 100 -8.48 13.54 6.75
C ARG A 100 -7.54 13.55 7.96
N LYS A 101 -8.03 13.86 9.15
CA LYS A 101 -7.24 13.82 10.40
C LYS A 101 -6.61 12.45 10.61
N ARG A 102 -7.34 11.36 10.35
CA ARG A 102 -6.79 10.00 10.41
C ARG A 102 -5.75 9.71 9.33
N GLN A 103 -5.93 10.21 8.11
CA GLN A 103 -4.92 10.08 7.05
C GLN A 103 -3.65 10.85 7.42
N GLU A 104 -3.76 12.07 7.95
CA GLU A 104 -2.65 12.87 8.45
C GLU A 104 -1.97 12.19 9.64
N GLN A 105 -2.72 11.61 10.57
CA GLN A 105 -2.18 10.82 11.68
C GLN A 105 -1.50 9.53 11.20
N LYS A 106 -2.04 8.85 10.18
CA LYS A 106 -1.36 7.70 9.54
C LYS A 106 -0.11 8.12 8.78
N GLY A 107 -0.08 9.34 8.23
CA GLY A 107 1.10 9.94 7.59
C GLY A 107 2.14 10.41 8.61
N ARG A 108 1.74 10.69 9.85
CA ARG A 108 2.62 10.99 10.98
C ARG A 108 3.00 9.71 11.71
N GLY A 109 3.99 9.01 11.13
CA GLY A 109 4.84 8.07 11.84
C GLY A 109 4.08 6.93 12.53
N ASP A 110 3.98 5.81 11.83
CA ASP A 110 3.81 4.53 12.50
C ASP A 110 4.78 4.46 13.69
N PRO A 111 4.31 4.33 14.95
CA PRO A 111 5.21 4.26 16.09
C PRO A 111 6.10 3.02 16.03
N ASN A 112 5.73 2.03 15.20
CA ASN A 112 6.57 0.90 14.86
C ASN A 112 6.98 0.94 13.37
N PRO A 113 8.15 1.50 13.03
CA PRO A 113 8.65 1.59 11.67
C PRO A 113 8.97 0.21 11.05
N ILE A 114 9.04 -0.86 11.85
CA ILE A 114 9.46 -2.19 11.41
C ILE A 114 8.46 -3.24 11.88
N LYS A 115 7.45 -3.50 11.04
CA LYS A 115 6.35 -4.44 11.35
C LYS A 115 6.60 -5.88 10.94
N HIS A 116 7.51 -6.08 9.99
CA HIS A 116 7.82 -7.36 9.39
C HIS A 116 9.20 -7.31 8.72
N VAL A 117 9.76 -8.47 8.40
CA VAL A 117 11.08 -8.60 7.75
C VAL A 117 11.20 -7.73 6.48
N GLY A 118 10.13 -7.64 5.67
CA GLY A 118 10.15 -6.73 4.51
C GLY A 118 10.38 -5.25 4.85
N ALA A 119 9.86 -4.74 5.97
CA ALA A 119 10.07 -3.36 6.41
C ALA A 119 11.50 -3.16 6.94
N LEU A 120 12.04 -4.18 7.63
CA LEU A 120 13.44 -4.24 8.06
C LEU A 120 14.38 -4.17 6.85
N MET A 121 14.22 -5.08 5.88
CA MET A 121 15.07 -5.13 4.69
C MET A 121 14.91 -3.88 3.82
N LYS A 122 13.72 -3.28 3.76
CA LYS A 122 13.51 -1.99 3.08
C LYS A 122 14.38 -0.90 3.71
N ARG A 123 14.36 -0.77 5.04
CA ARG A 123 15.16 0.25 5.72
C ARG A 123 16.65 0.06 5.50
N ILE A 124 17.13 -1.18 5.59
CA ILE A 124 18.54 -1.52 5.29
C ILE A 124 18.90 -1.12 3.86
N ARG A 125 18.04 -1.42 2.88
CA ARG A 125 18.23 -0.99 1.49
C ARG A 125 18.34 0.54 1.39
N ASP A 126 17.38 1.27 1.95
CA ASP A 126 17.32 2.72 1.86
C ASP A 126 18.59 3.38 2.45
N GLU A 127 19.13 2.82 3.54
CA GLU A 127 20.37 3.28 4.19
C GLU A 127 21.67 2.93 3.44
N LEU A 128 21.68 1.83 2.68
CA LEU A 128 22.89 1.29 2.04
C LEU A 128 22.99 1.62 0.55
N VAL A 129 21.89 1.86 -0.16
CA VAL A 129 21.91 2.07 -1.63
C VAL A 129 22.82 3.23 -2.03
N ALA A 130 22.74 4.38 -1.36
CA ALA A 130 23.57 5.53 -1.71
C ALA A 130 25.07 5.32 -1.41
N PRO A 131 25.48 4.78 -0.24
CA PRO A 131 26.87 4.34 -0.01
C PRO A 131 27.36 3.30 -1.03
N LEU A 132 26.56 2.29 -1.35
CA LEU A 132 26.94 1.20 -2.25
C LEU A 132 27.16 1.69 -3.68
N ARG A 133 26.26 2.54 -4.20
CA ARG A 133 26.43 3.17 -5.52
C ARG A 133 27.71 4.00 -5.58
N ARG A 134 28.04 4.75 -4.52
CA ARG A 134 29.32 5.50 -4.44
C ARG A 134 30.55 4.60 -4.43
N ALA A 135 30.41 3.36 -3.96
CA ALA A 135 31.46 2.34 -3.96
C ALA A 135 31.47 1.48 -5.24
N GLY A 136 30.66 1.80 -6.25
CA GLY A 136 30.61 1.06 -7.52
C GLY A 136 29.80 -0.23 -7.48
N PHE A 137 28.93 -0.40 -6.49
CA PHE A 137 27.98 -1.51 -6.42
C PHE A 137 26.62 -1.12 -7.02
N GLU A 138 26.05 -2.04 -7.79
CA GLU A 138 24.71 -1.97 -8.39
C GLU A 138 23.82 -3.06 -7.80
N SER A 139 22.53 -2.81 -7.64
CA SER A 139 21.59 -3.80 -7.11
C SER A 139 21.31 -4.90 -8.12
N ILE A 140 21.47 -6.16 -7.72
CA ILE A 140 21.12 -7.35 -8.51
C ILE A 140 19.67 -7.71 -8.20
N GLY A 141 18.82 -7.72 -9.23
CA GLY A 141 17.38 -7.93 -9.08
C GLY A 141 16.61 -6.61 -9.02
N ALA A 142 15.63 -6.49 -9.91
CA ALA A 142 14.91 -5.26 -10.21
C ALA A 142 14.28 -4.59 -8.98
N GLU A 143 13.94 -3.32 -9.19
CA GLU A 143 13.00 -2.44 -8.49
C GLU A 143 11.59 -3.04 -8.26
N GLN A 144 11.47 -4.35 -8.06
CA GLN A 144 10.22 -4.97 -7.65
C GLN A 144 9.90 -4.52 -6.22
N PRO A 145 8.63 -4.19 -5.95
CA PRO A 145 8.20 -3.83 -4.61
C PRO A 145 8.60 -4.96 -3.66
N ILE A 146 9.32 -4.60 -2.60
CA ILE A 146 9.81 -5.53 -1.58
C ILE A 146 8.60 -6.28 -1.04
N SER A 147 8.38 -7.50 -1.55
CA SER A 147 7.38 -8.38 -0.99
C SER A 147 7.78 -8.74 0.43
N SER A 148 6.82 -9.08 1.28
CA SER A 148 7.06 -9.56 2.65
C SER A 148 7.97 -10.79 2.74
N ARG A 149 8.39 -11.38 1.60
CA ARG A 149 9.24 -12.56 1.48
C ARG A 149 10.69 -12.26 1.10
N VAL A 150 11.06 -11.02 0.75
CA VAL A 150 12.44 -10.69 0.41
C VAL A 150 13.28 -10.70 1.69
N LYS A 151 14.06 -11.77 1.87
CA LYS A 151 14.99 -11.95 3.00
C LYS A 151 16.43 -11.59 2.67
N ALA A 152 16.72 -11.20 1.42
CA ALA A 152 18.06 -10.89 0.97
C ALA A 152 18.06 -9.68 0.02
N LEU A 153 19.11 -8.87 0.11
CA LEU A 153 19.47 -7.80 -0.80
C LEU A 153 20.83 -8.18 -1.41
N GLU A 154 20.94 -8.13 -2.73
CA GLU A 154 22.15 -8.50 -3.44
C GLU A 154 22.64 -7.32 -4.28
N PHE A 155 23.94 -7.08 -4.25
CA PHE A 155 24.60 -6.01 -4.96
C PHE A 155 25.87 -6.54 -5.63
N SER A 156 26.12 -6.18 -6.88
CA SER A 156 27.32 -6.52 -7.63
C SER A 156 28.18 -5.29 -7.89
N SER A 157 29.48 -5.45 -7.78
CA SER A 157 30.48 -4.59 -8.42
C SER A 157 31.34 -5.45 -9.36
N PRO A 158 32.17 -4.85 -10.22
CA PRO A 158 33.02 -5.62 -11.16
C PRO A 158 33.95 -6.64 -10.50
N ASN A 159 34.24 -6.50 -9.20
CA ASN A 159 35.23 -7.30 -8.48
C ASN A 159 34.61 -8.18 -7.37
N SER A 160 33.33 -8.00 -7.03
CA SER A 160 32.71 -8.69 -5.90
C SER A 160 31.19 -8.59 -5.88
N ILE A 161 30.56 -9.54 -5.20
CA ILE A 161 29.15 -9.50 -4.83
C ILE A 161 29.07 -9.22 -3.33
N LEU A 162 28.11 -8.39 -2.93
CA LEU A 162 27.72 -8.14 -1.54
C LEU A 162 26.27 -8.59 -1.35
N ARG A 163 26.03 -9.37 -0.31
CA ARG A 163 24.71 -9.88 0.04
C ARG A 163 24.38 -9.53 1.48
N CYS A 164 23.23 -8.92 1.71
CA CYS A 164 22.68 -8.63 3.03
C CYS A 164 21.42 -9.44 3.23
N LEU A 165 21.37 -10.33 4.21
CA LEU A 165 20.24 -11.23 4.43
C LEU A 165 19.78 -11.25 5.90
N TYR A 166 18.50 -11.58 6.09
CA TYR A 166 17.92 -11.84 7.40
C TYR A 166 17.57 -13.32 7.53
N GLU A 167 18.20 -14.01 8.50
CA GLU A 167 17.94 -15.41 8.84
C GLU A 167 16.88 -15.47 9.96
N PRO A 168 15.63 -15.86 9.68
CA PRO A 168 14.56 -15.79 10.67
C PRO A 168 14.68 -16.83 11.79
N HIS A 169 15.31 -17.99 11.52
CA HIS A 169 15.43 -19.04 12.53
C HIS A 169 16.34 -18.61 13.69
N GLU A 170 17.39 -17.87 13.39
CA GLU A 170 18.34 -17.36 14.39
C GLU A 170 18.12 -15.88 14.71
N ALA A 171 17.19 -15.23 14.01
CA ALA A 171 16.93 -13.79 14.08
C ALA A 171 18.21 -12.96 13.87
N ARG A 172 18.97 -13.26 12.80
CA ARG A 172 20.26 -12.60 12.51
C ARG A 172 20.20 -11.79 11.23
N LEU A 173 20.85 -10.63 11.24
CA LEU A 173 21.19 -9.85 10.06
C LEU A 173 22.63 -10.13 9.67
N ILE A 174 22.85 -10.64 8.47
CA ILE A 174 24.17 -11.05 7.97
C ILE A 174 24.49 -10.27 6.70
N ALA A 175 25.69 -9.68 6.64
CA ALA A 175 26.26 -9.11 5.44
C ALA A 175 27.50 -9.93 5.06
N GLU A 176 27.54 -10.44 3.85
CA GLU A 176 28.61 -11.27 3.32
C GLU A 176 29.04 -10.78 1.94
N THR A 177 30.32 -10.97 1.62
CA THR A 177 30.86 -10.67 0.30
C THR A 177 31.60 -11.85 -0.28
N LEU A 178 31.48 -12.00 -1.60
CA LEU A 178 32.22 -12.97 -2.41
C LEU A 178 32.97 -12.20 -3.49
N ALA A 179 34.29 -12.19 -3.41
CA ALA A 179 35.13 -11.63 -4.46
C ALA A 179 35.24 -12.59 -5.65
N HIS A 180 35.55 -12.06 -6.85
CA HIS A 180 35.67 -12.89 -8.06
C HIS A 180 36.80 -13.92 -8.00
N ASN A 181 37.80 -13.73 -7.15
CA ASN A 181 38.85 -14.71 -6.86
C ASN A 181 38.36 -15.88 -5.97
N GLY A 182 37.09 -15.89 -5.58
CA GLY A 182 36.50 -16.89 -4.70
C GLY A 182 36.67 -16.61 -3.21
N GLU A 183 37.28 -15.48 -2.83
CA GLU A 183 37.43 -15.10 -1.43
C GLU A 183 36.07 -14.70 -0.83
N TYR A 184 35.65 -15.47 0.17
CA TYR A 184 34.42 -15.24 0.91
C TYR A 184 34.73 -14.58 2.26
N ARG A 185 33.95 -13.55 2.62
CA ARG A 185 34.10 -12.85 3.90
C ARG A 185 32.76 -12.41 4.46
N VAL A 186 32.55 -12.64 5.75
CA VAL A 186 31.44 -12.05 6.52
C VAL A 186 31.86 -10.66 6.97
N ILE A 187 31.03 -9.66 6.63
CA ILE A 187 31.24 -8.24 6.95
C ILE A 187 30.52 -7.87 8.24
N ALA A 188 29.30 -8.36 8.41
CA ALA A 188 28.49 -8.10 9.58
C ALA A 188 27.66 -9.33 9.92
N ASP A 189 27.49 -9.58 11.21
CA ASP A 189 26.62 -10.63 11.73
C ASP A 189 26.02 -10.15 13.06
N VAL A 190 24.77 -9.69 13.01
CA VAL A 190 24.10 -9.00 14.11
C VAL A 190 22.88 -9.79 14.55
N LEU A 191 22.89 -10.23 15.80
CA LEU A 191 21.75 -10.85 16.45
C LEU A 191 20.68 -9.79 16.78
N MET A 192 19.43 -10.05 16.38
CA MET A 192 18.30 -9.15 16.66
C MET A 192 17.63 -9.43 18.02
N ASP A 193 17.76 -10.65 18.57
CA ASP A 193 17.32 -11.06 19.92
C ASP A 193 15.89 -10.62 20.34
N ALA A 194 14.89 -10.86 19.49
CA ALA A 194 13.47 -10.57 19.73
C ALA A 194 13.25 -9.25 20.52
N PRO A 195 13.71 -8.12 19.97
CA PRO A 195 13.84 -6.88 20.72
C PRO A 195 12.44 -6.42 21.14
N ARG A 196 12.30 -6.04 22.42
CA ARG A 196 10.99 -5.70 23.00
C ARG A 196 10.56 -4.28 22.65
N LYS A 197 11.51 -3.42 22.28
CA LYS A 197 11.29 -2.02 21.93
C LYS A 197 11.76 -1.72 20.51
N THR A 198 11.12 -0.74 19.89
CA THR A 198 11.48 -0.27 18.55
C THR A 198 12.89 0.32 18.52
N GLU A 199 13.29 1.04 19.57
CA GLU A 199 14.62 1.64 19.68
C GLU A 199 15.73 0.59 19.59
N ASP A 200 15.56 -0.54 20.28
CA ASP A 200 16.53 -1.65 20.26
C ASP A 200 16.67 -2.23 18.83
N VAL A 201 15.56 -2.37 18.09
CA VAL A 201 15.60 -2.83 16.68
C VAL A 201 16.42 -1.87 15.83
N LEU A 202 16.21 -0.56 16.01
CA LEU A 202 16.89 0.47 15.22
C LEU A 202 18.37 0.51 15.53
N GLU A 203 18.75 0.40 16.80
CA GLU A 203 20.17 0.33 17.21
C GLU A 203 20.88 -0.86 16.56
N ARG A 204 20.26 -2.04 16.52
CA ARG A 204 20.83 -3.22 15.84
C ARG A 204 21.00 -3.01 14.33
N ILE A 205 20.06 -2.32 13.69
CA ILE A 205 20.18 -1.96 12.27
C ILE A 205 21.33 -0.98 12.06
N ASP A 206 21.48 0.01 12.95
CA ASP A 206 22.56 0.99 12.85
C ASP A 206 23.92 0.33 13.00
N VAL A 207 24.08 -0.61 13.94
CA VAL A 207 25.29 -1.45 14.06
C VAL A 207 25.57 -2.21 12.77
N PHE A 208 24.56 -2.86 12.19
CA PHE A 208 24.69 -3.59 10.94
C PHE A 208 25.11 -2.68 9.77
N VAL A 209 24.43 -1.54 9.61
CA VAL A 209 24.68 -0.56 8.55
C VAL A 209 26.06 0.08 8.70
N ALA A 210 26.49 0.37 9.93
CA ALA A 210 27.82 0.92 10.20
C ALA A 210 28.93 -0.03 9.76
N ALA A 211 28.83 -1.32 10.11
CA ALA A 211 29.81 -2.34 9.69
C ALA A 211 29.92 -2.46 8.16
N VAL A 212 28.78 -2.42 7.45
CA VAL A 212 28.79 -2.43 5.98
C VAL A 212 29.43 -1.15 5.43
N ARG A 213 29.12 0.02 6.00
CA ARG A 213 29.72 1.30 5.57
C ARG A 213 31.23 1.32 5.78
N GLU A 214 31.73 0.80 6.90
CA GLU A 214 33.15 0.69 7.19
C GLU A 214 33.87 -0.19 6.16
N PHE A 215 33.28 -1.34 5.81
CA PHE A 215 33.80 -2.20 4.74
C PHE A 215 33.90 -1.46 3.39
N LEU A 216 32.89 -0.65 3.04
CA LEU A 216 32.91 0.11 1.79
C LEU A 216 33.98 1.21 1.78
N LEU A 217 34.29 1.81 2.93
CA LEU A 217 35.39 2.78 3.05
C LEU A 217 36.73 2.10 2.79
N PHE A 218 36.99 0.95 3.42
CA PHE A 218 38.23 0.19 3.23
C PHE A 218 38.46 -0.23 1.77
N LYS A 219 37.40 -0.59 1.04
CA LYS A 219 37.47 -0.95 -0.38
C LYS A 219 37.86 0.21 -1.30
N ARG A 220 37.50 1.46 -0.96
CA ARG A 220 37.86 2.65 -1.74
C ARG A 220 39.35 2.93 -1.68
N ASP A 221 39.94 2.78 -0.50
CA ASP A 221 41.38 3.02 -0.32
C ASP A 221 42.20 2.01 -1.13
N ALA A 222 41.83 0.72 -1.09
CA ALA A 222 42.50 -0.33 -1.86
C ALA A 222 42.40 -0.16 -3.38
N THR A 223 41.33 0.46 -3.90
CA THR A 223 41.21 0.75 -5.34
C THR A 223 42.01 1.97 -5.75
N SER A 224 42.21 2.95 -4.85
CA SER A 224 43.02 4.14 -5.11
C SER A 224 44.54 3.87 -5.20
N GLU A 225 45.05 2.88 -4.47
CA GLU A 225 46.48 2.49 -4.54
C GLU A 225 46.84 1.72 -5.83
N SER A 226 45.88 1.02 -6.44
CA SER A 226 46.11 0.23 -7.66
C SER A 226 46.23 1.08 -8.95
N ASN A 227 45.94 2.38 -8.89
CA ASN A 227 45.92 3.27 -10.04
C ASN A 227 47.05 4.31 -10.06
N SER A 228 48.10 4.11 -9.26
CA SER A 228 49.32 4.92 -9.34
C SER A 228 50.14 4.48 -10.57
N PRO A 229 50.34 5.34 -11.58
CA PRO A 229 51.16 4.98 -12.73
C PRO A 229 52.58 4.72 -12.21
N ARG A 230 53.08 3.48 -12.40
CA ARG A 230 54.50 3.21 -12.27
C ARG A 230 55.22 4.18 -13.20
N LYS A 231 55.89 5.17 -12.63
CA LYS A 231 56.89 5.96 -13.36
C LYS A 231 57.89 4.94 -13.91
N MET A 232 57.86 4.75 -15.22
CA MET A 232 58.98 4.16 -15.95
C MET A 232 60.12 5.16 -15.84
N ASP A 233 61.04 4.87 -14.92
CA ASP A 233 62.38 5.47 -14.97
C ASP A 233 63.19 4.71 -16.03
N CYS A 234 63.86 5.51 -16.87
CA CYS A 234 64.84 5.22 -17.93
C CYS A 234 64.27 4.95 -19.34
#